data_AF-E4XQG1-F1
#
_entry.id   AF-E4XQG1-F1
#
_cell.length_a   1.000
_cell.length_b   1.000
_cell.length_c   1.000
_cell.angle_alpha   90.00
_cell.angle_beta   90.00
_cell.angle_gamma   90.00
#
_symmetry.space_group_name_H-M   'P 1'
#
loop_
_entity.id
_entity.type
_entity.pdbx_description
1 polymer ?
#
loop_
_entity_poly.entity_id
_entity_poly.type
_entity_poly.pdbx_seq_one_letter_code
_entity_poly.pdbx_strand_id
1 'polypeptide(L)'
;MEDLFKLQQEADEQRIAEYNAALKIQAWFRGNRIRKYMRFLHDTAAKIQSTFRMFTTRKRYYVKVKEALVQRKEAEAHKAAAKIQKIWRGYYTRKYIHNYYARRNYLLAVEERNIEIREQLARFAQNQKEIKEREERMKFEEEKILLARKHHYMMSTYQQNGVFASPWFPNTGFEDLISQVPPLSKEERKNLMKPVKSEGLEKNSPRELPPLKNVIQPKQQGPFRDPTICCVLAYNPTITPVIMLPVITHQYT
;
A
#
# COMPACT_ATOMS: atom_id res chain seq x y z
N MET A 1 0.67 133.99 -25.98
CA MET A 1 0.00 133.37 -24.82
C MET A 1 -0.55 132.00 -25.19
N GLU A 2 -1.26 131.86 -26.30
CA GLU A 2 -1.90 130.60 -26.74
C GLU A 2 -0.92 129.48 -27.12
N ASP A 3 0.22 129.79 -27.73
CA ASP A 3 1.25 128.79 -28.10
C ASP A 3 1.98 128.18 -26.90
N LEU A 4 2.11 128.93 -25.80
CA LEU A 4 2.72 128.44 -24.56
C LEU A 4 1.85 127.35 -23.90
N PHE A 5 0.53 127.55 -23.92
CA PHE A 5 -0.42 126.56 -23.37
C PHE A 5 -0.44 125.26 -24.18
N LYS A 6 -0.31 125.33 -25.51
CA LYS A 6 -0.25 124.14 -26.38
C LYS A 6 1.01 123.31 -26.12
N LEU A 7 2.19 123.95 -26.04
CA LEU A 7 3.44 123.26 -25.72
C LEU A 7 3.39 122.58 -24.34
N GLN A 8 2.71 123.19 -23.38
CA GLN A 8 2.56 122.62 -22.04
C GLN A 8 1.60 121.41 -22.03
N GLN A 9 0.53 121.44 -22.83
CA GLN A 9 -0.34 120.27 -23.03
C GLN A 9 0.40 119.11 -23.71
N GLU A 10 1.14 119.38 -24.78
CA GLU A 10 1.94 118.37 -25.47
C GLU A 10 3.01 117.74 -24.55
N ALA A 11 3.67 118.55 -23.72
CA ALA A 11 4.63 118.08 -22.73
C ALA A 11 3.98 117.20 -21.65
N ASP A 12 2.78 117.55 -21.18
CA ASP A 12 2.03 116.75 -20.21
C ASP A 12 1.57 115.40 -20.80
N GLU A 13 1.14 115.38 -22.06
CA GLU A 13 0.77 114.15 -22.78
C GLU A 13 1.98 113.24 -22.99
N GLN A 14 3.12 113.79 -23.42
CA GLN A 14 4.38 113.05 -23.58
C GLN A 14 4.85 112.47 -22.26
N ARG A 15 4.78 113.24 -21.16
CA ARG A 15 5.12 112.76 -19.81
C ARG A 15 4.28 111.54 -19.40
N ILE A 16 2.99 111.56 -19.68
CA ILE A 16 2.10 110.42 -19.36
C ILE A 16 2.46 109.20 -20.22
N ALA A 17 2.74 109.40 -21.52
CA ALA A 17 3.15 108.33 -22.42
C ALA A 17 4.49 107.69 -21.98
N GLU A 18 5.49 108.50 -21.64
CA GLU A 18 6.79 108.06 -21.14
C GLU A 18 6.66 107.32 -19.80
N TYR A 19 5.86 107.85 -18.87
CA TYR A 19 5.59 107.20 -17.59
C TYR A 19 4.97 105.81 -17.78
N ASN A 20 3.95 105.70 -18.64
CA ASN A 20 3.30 104.43 -18.95
C ASN A 20 4.25 103.43 -19.63
N ALA A 21 5.11 103.90 -20.54
CA ALA A 21 6.13 103.07 -21.16
C ALA A 21 7.14 102.56 -20.11
N ALA A 22 7.62 103.43 -19.23
CA ALA A 22 8.51 103.07 -18.13
C ALA A 22 7.85 102.04 -17.20
N LEU A 23 6.59 102.22 -16.82
CA LEU A 23 5.84 101.25 -16.01
C LEU A 23 5.77 99.88 -16.68
N LYS A 24 5.49 99.82 -17.99
CA LYS A 24 5.45 98.55 -18.75
C LYS A 24 6.80 97.84 -18.73
N ILE A 25 7.89 98.56 -18.98
CA ILE A 25 9.26 98.01 -18.95
C ILE A 25 9.58 97.48 -17.55
N GLN A 26 9.30 98.27 -16.51
CA GLN A 26 9.59 97.87 -15.14
C GLN A 26 8.73 96.67 -14.69
N ALA A 27 7.44 96.65 -15.04
CA ALA A 27 6.54 95.53 -14.73
C ALA A 27 7.00 94.25 -15.44
N TRP A 28 7.36 94.35 -16.73
CA TRP A 28 7.92 93.24 -17.49
C TRP A 28 9.21 92.71 -16.85
N PHE A 29 10.14 93.61 -16.48
CA PHE A 29 11.41 93.24 -15.85
C PHE A 29 11.21 92.55 -14.50
N ARG A 30 10.38 93.12 -13.61
CA ARG A 30 10.03 92.52 -12.31
C ARG A 30 9.42 91.13 -12.49
N GLY A 31 8.49 90.98 -13.45
CA GLY A 31 7.88 89.71 -13.79
C GLY A 31 8.88 88.69 -14.35
N ASN A 32 9.78 89.12 -15.24
CA ASN A 32 10.82 88.25 -15.80
C ASN A 32 11.75 87.72 -14.69
N ARG A 33 12.18 88.61 -13.79
CA ARG A 33 13.04 88.27 -12.65
C ARG A 33 12.40 87.20 -11.74
N ILE A 34 11.14 87.40 -11.36
CA ILE A 34 10.40 86.44 -10.52
C ILE A 34 10.24 85.10 -11.24
N ARG A 35 9.83 85.10 -12.51
CA ARG A 35 9.67 83.86 -13.28
C ARG A 35 10.98 83.09 -13.44
N LYS A 36 12.12 83.78 -13.62
CA LYS A 36 13.44 83.15 -13.66
C LYS A 36 13.79 82.50 -12.32
N TYR A 37 13.52 83.18 -11.21
CA TYR A 37 13.75 82.64 -9.88
C TYR A 37 12.85 81.43 -9.57
N MET A 38 11.57 81.48 -9.92
CA MET A 38 10.65 80.35 -9.75
C MET A 38 11.09 79.11 -10.53
N ARG A 39 11.54 79.28 -11.79
CA ARG A 39 12.12 78.16 -12.56
C ARG A 39 13.32 77.55 -11.86
N PHE A 40 14.24 78.38 -11.37
CA PHE A 40 15.40 77.92 -10.61
C PHE A 40 15.00 77.12 -9.36
N LEU A 41 13.98 77.58 -8.61
CA LEU A 41 13.46 76.85 -7.45
C LEU A 41 12.82 75.52 -7.85
N HIS A 42 12.04 75.48 -8.93
CA HIS A 42 11.46 74.23 -9.41
C HIS A 42 12.51 73.23 -9.87
N ASP A 43 13.54 73.69 -10.61
CA ASP A 43 14.62 72.82 -11.07
C ASP A 43 15.44 72.25 -9.91
N THR A 44 15.73 73.06 -8.90
CA THR A 44 16.44 72.62 -7.69
C THR A 44 15.59 71.66 -6.87
N ALA A 45 14.29 71.94 -6.68
CA ALA A 45 13.36 71.04 -6.03
C ALA A 45 13.24 69.70 -6.76
N ALA A 46 13.12 69.71 -8.10
CA ALA A 46 13.05 68.51 -8.92
C ALA A 46 14.31 67.63 -8.79
N LYS A 47 15.50 68.24 -8.73
CA LYS A 47 16.77 67.53 -8.50
C LYS A 47 16.83 66.88 -7.11
N ILE A 48 16.38 67.58 -6.07
CA ILE A 48 16.34 67.01 -4.71
C ILE A 48 15.35 65.84 -4.67
N GLN A 49 14.15 66.02 -5.23
CA GLN A 49 13.11 65.01 -5.25
C GLN A 49 13.53 63.77 -6.06
N SER A 50 14.16 63.95 -7.24
CA SER A 50 14.63 62.82 -8.06
C SER A 50 15.71 62.02 -7.34
N THR A 51 16.65 62.72 -6.69
CA THR A 51 17.74 62.11 -5.91
C THR A 51 17.18 61.31 -4.73
N PHE A 52 16.20 61.87 -4.01
CA PHE A 52 15.55 61.17 -2.91
C PHE A 52 14.79 59.92 -3.37
N ARG A 53 13.99 60.01 -4.45
CA ARG A 53 13.29 58.86 -5.04
C ARG A 53 14.25 57.76 -5.47
N MET A 54 15.39 58.14 -6.07
CA MET A 54 16.46 57.20 -6.43
C MET A 54 17.03 56.50 -5.19
N PHE A 55 17.37 57.26 -4.14
CA PHE A 55 17.88 56.72 -2.89
C PHE A 55 16.90 55.71 -2.26
N THR A 56 15.62 56.06 -2.13
CA THR A 56 14.59 55.17 -1.58
C THR A 56 14.48 53.87 -2.40
N THR A 57 14.50 53.99 -3.72
CA THR A 57 14.41 52.83 -4.63
C THR A 57 15.63 51.93 -4.47
N ARG A 58 16.84 52.49 -4.44
CA ARG A 58 18.09 51.75 -4.22
C ARG A 58 18.08 51.04 -2.87
N LYS A 59 17.63 51.71 -1.79
CA LYS A 59 17.51 51.10 -0.46
C LYS A 59 16.60 49.86 -0.49
N ARG A 60 15.43 49.95 -1.14
CA ARG A 60 14.51 48.81 -1.30
C ARG A 60 15.12 47.68 -2.13
N TYR A 61 15.83 48.02 -3.20
CA TYR A 61 16.51 47.05 -4.06
C TYR A 61 17.56 46.24 -3.28
N TYR A 62 18.40 46.89 -2.48
CA TYR A 62 19.43 46.19 -1.71
C TYR A 62 18.85 45.21 -0.69
N VAL A 63 17.72 45.54 -0.06
CA VAL A 63 17.01 44.61 0.84
C VAL A 63 16.58 43.36 0.08
N LYS A 64 15.91 43.52 -1.07
CA LYS A 64 15.48 42.38 -1.91
C LYS A 64 16.64 41.51 -2.39
N VAL A 65 17.75 42.13 -2.80
CA VAL A 65 18.96 41.39 -3.22
C VAL A 65 19.51 40.58 -2.05
N LYS A 66 19.58 41.16 -0.85
CA LYS A 66 20.05 40.46 0.34
C LYS A 66 19.14 39.28 0.69
N GLU A 67 17.82 39.46 0.65
CA GLU A 67 16.83 38.40 0.88
C GLU A 67 16.99 37.28 -0.15
N ALA A 68 17.08 37.61 -1.44
CA ALA A 68 17.27 36.62 -2.50
C ALA A 68 18.57 35.82 -2.34
N LEU A 69 19.66 36.46 -1.89
CA LEU A 69 20.92 35.78 -1.59
C LEU A 69 20.79 34.80 -0.42
N VAL A 70 20.08 35.19 0.65
CA VAL A 70 19.82 34.31 1.80
C VAL A 70 18.99 33.11 1.36
N GLN A 71 17.89 33.33 0.65
CA GLN A 71 17.02 32.27 0.12
C GLN A 71 17.80 31.30 -0.78
N ARG A 72 18.70 31.81 -1.64
CA ARG A 72 19.53 30.97 -2.50
C ARG A 72 20.45 30.06 -1.68
N LYS A 73 21.13 30.61 -0.67
CA LYS A 73 22.02 29.84 0.21
C LYS A 73 21.25 28.78 1.00
N GLU A 74 20.08 29.12 1.53
CA GLU A 74 19.21 28.18 2.23
C GLU A 74 18.78 27.03 1.30
N ALA A 75 18.34 27.34 0.08
CA ALA A 75 17.94 26.33 -0.90
C ALA A 75 19.11 25.38 -1.27
N GLU A 76 20.32 25.93 -1.45
CA GLU A 76 21.55 25.14 -1.67
C GLU A 76 21.83 24.19 -0.49
N ALA A 77 21.74 24.70 0.75
CA ALA A 77 21.93 23.92 1.96
C ALA A 77 20.87 22.82 2.12
N HIS A 78 19.59 23.14 1.87
CA HIS A 78 18.49 22.17 1.88
C HIS A 78 18.70 21.04 0.87
N LYS A 79 19.17 21.36 -0.35
CA LYS A 79 19.49 20.37 -1.37
C LYS A 79 20.62 19.44 -0.92
N ALA A 80 21.66 19.98 -0.30
CA ALA A 80 22.76 19.18 0.26
C ALA A 80 22.26 18.28 1.40
N ALA A 81 21.46 18.81 2.34
CA ALA A 81 20.87 18.04 3.44
C ALA A 81 20.00 16.89 2.92
N ALA A 82 19.12 17.15 1.94
CA ALA A 82 18.29 16.11 1.32
C ALA A 82 19.13 14.97 0.71
N LYS A 83 20.26 15.30 0.07
CA LYS A 83 21.19 14.31 -0.49
C LYS A 83 21.81 13.45 0.61
N ILE A 84 22.31 14.06 1.69
CA ILE A 84 22.88 13.35 2.84
C ILE A 84 21.84 12.42 3.46
N GLN A 85 20.64 12.93 3.73
CA GLN A 85 19.57 12.14 4.34
C GLN A 85 19.13 10.97 3.45
N LYS A 86 18.99 11.18 2.13
CA LYS A 86 18.66 10.09 1.17
C LYS A 86 19.68 8.96 1.25
N ILE A 87 20.97 9.31 1.23
CA ILE A 87 22.07 8.32 1.30
C ILE A 87 22.02 7.58 2.63
N TRP A 88 21.87 8.32 3.75
CA TRP A 88 21.78 7.75 5.08
C TRP A 88 20.62 6.76 5.19
N ARG A 89 19.41 7.12 4.73
CA ARG A 89 18.22 6.25 4.81
C ARG A 89 18.45 4.94 4.07
N GLY A 90 19.11 5.00 2.91
CA GLY A 90 19.53 3.82 2.16
C GLY A 90 20.55 2.97 2.92
N TYR A 91 21.59 3.59 3.49
CA TYR A 91 22.60 2.89 4.28
C TYR A 91 21.98 2.17 5.48
N TYR A 92 21.19 2.88 6.29
CA TYR A 92 20.63 2.35 7.53
C TYR A 92 19.73 1.14 7.26
N THR A 93 18.88 1.22 6.22
CA THR A 93 17.99 0.12 5.84
C THR A 93 18.79 -1.13 5.47
N ARG A 94 19.85 -0.99 4.67
CA ARG A 94 20.70 -2.12 4.24
C ARG A 94 21.53 -2.71 5.38
N LYS A 95 21.86 -1.91 6.40
CA LYS A 95 22.65 -2.37 7.54
C LYS A 95 21.81 -2.99 8.65
N TYR A 96 20.66 -2.40 8.98
CA TYR A 96 19.92 -2.72 10.21
C TYR A 96 18.52 -3.28 10.00
N ILE A 97 17.86 -3.01 8.86
CA ILE A 97 16.47 -3.45 8.63
C ILE A 97 16.41 -4.69 7.75
N HIS A 98 17.06 -4.65 6.59
CA HIS A 98 16.95 -5.71 5.58
C HIS A 98 18.31 -6.34 5.26
N ASN A 99 18.61 -7.47 5.91
CA ASN A 99 19.75 -8.30 5.56
C ASN A 99 19.35 -9.29 4.44
N TYR A 100 19.66 -8.93 3.20
CA TYR A 100 19.35 -9.72 2.01
C TYR A 100 19.91 -11.15 2.09
N TYR A 101 21.17 -11.30 2.52
CA TYR A 101 21.83 -12.60 2.60
C TYR A 101 21.21 -13.49 3.68
N ALA A 102 20.89 -12.93 4.85
CA ALA A 102 20.20 -13.67 5.90
C ALA A 102 18.82 -14.16 5.43
N ARG A 103 18.05 -13.29 4.74
CA ARG A 103 16.74 -13.67 4.20
C ARG A 103 16.85 -14.74 3.12
N ARG A 104 17.81 -14.62 2.19
CA ARG A 104 18.05 -15.61 1.14
C ARG A 104 18.40 -16.97 1.75
N ASN A 105 19.31 -17.00 2.71
CA ASN A 105 19.71 -18.25 3.37
C ASN A 105 18.54 -18.89 4.13
N TYR A 106 17.70 -18.09 4.78
CA TYR A 106 16.48 -18.60 5.41
C TYR A 106 15.53 -19.25 4.41
N LEU A 107 15.30 -18.62 3.25
CA LEU A 107 14.41 -19.17 2.22
C LEU A 107 14.93 -20.48 1.63
N LEU A 108 16.24 -20.59 1.39
CA LEU A 108 16.87 -21.83 0.93
C LEU A 108 16.70 -22.96 1.97
N ALA A 109 16.92 -22.66 3.25
CA ALA A 109 16.72 -23.64 4.32
C ALA A 109 15.23 -24.08 4.47
N VAL A 110 14.29 -23.19 4.17
CA VAL A 110 12.85 -23.52 4.12
C VAL A 110 12.55 -24.41 2.92
N GLU A 111 13.11 -24.13 1.75
CA GLU A 111 12.96 -24.94 0.55
C GLU A 111 13.48 -26.36 0.76
N GLU A 112 14.68 -26.50 1.31
CA GLU A 112 15.28 -27.80 1.65
C GLU A 112 14.38 -28.63 2.58
N ARG A 113 13.91 -28.02 3.68
CA ARG A 113 12.95 -28.68 4.59
C ARG A 113 11.63 -29.05 3.90
N ASN A 114 11.13 -28.21 3.00
CA ASN A 114 9.90 -28.50 2.28
C ASN A 114 10.06 -29.72 1.36
N ILE A 115 11.21 -29.87 0.71
CA ILE A 115 11.53 -31.04 -0.13
C ILE A 115 11.56 -32.29 0.74
N GLU A 116 12.29 -32.24 1.86
CA GLU A 116 12.40 -33.37 2.79
C GLU A 116 11.03 -33.82 3.31
N ILE A 117 10.19 -32.88 3.76
CA ILE A 117 8.84 -33.18 4.24
C ILE A 117 7.98 -33.81 3.14
N ARG A 118 8.07 -33.30 1.89
CA ARG A 118 7.31 -33.89 0.77
C ARG A 118 7.74 -35.32 0.50
N GLU A 119 9.03 -35.62 0.55
CA GLU A 119 9.53 -36.98 0.39
C GLU A 119 9.05 -37.90 1.53
N GLN A 120 9.12 -37.44 2.78
CA GLN A 120 8.62 -38.18 3.93
C GLN A 120 7.12 -38.48 3.81
N LEU A 121 6.32 -37.50 3.39
CA LEU A 121 4.88 -37.66 3.15
C LEU A 121 4.59 -38.67 2.02
N ALA A 122 5.36 -38.62 0.94
CA ALA A 122 5.24 -39.58 -0.17
C ALA A 122 5.55 -41.02 0.28
N ARG A 123 6.63 -41.20 1.06
CA ARG A 123 6.99 -42.52 1.64
C ARG A 123 5.92 -43.02 2.60
N PHE A 124 5.40 -42.14 3.45
CA PHE A 124 4.32 -42.51 4.37
C PHE A 124 3.06 -42.95 3.62
N ALA A 125 2.66 -42.21 2.58
CA ALA A 125 1.51 -42.56 1.76
C ALA A 125 1.70 -43.92 1.04
N GLN A 126 2.90 -44.19 0.52
CA GLN A 126 3.24 -45.48 -0.08
C GLN A 126 3.15 -46.63 0.94
N ASN A 127 3.79 -46.47 2.10
CA ASN A 127 3.74 -47.48 3.17
C ASN A 127 2.31 -47.77 3.62
N GLN A 128 1.48 -46.73 3.78
CA GLN A 128 0.06 -46.89 4.13
C GLN A 128 -0.70 -47.66 3.06
N LYS A 129 -0.44 -47.40 1.78
CA LYS A 129 -1.04 -48.13 0.68
C LYS A 129 -0.62 -49.61 0.69
N GLU A 130 0.67 -49.89 0.85
CA GLU A 130 1.17 -51.27 0.90
C GLU A 130 0.63 -52.04 2.11
N ILE A 131 0.50 -51.40 3.27
CA ILE A 131 -0.08 -52.01 4.47
C ILE A 131 -1.54 -52.40 4.17
N LYS A 132 -2.34 -51.48 3.62
CA LYS A 132 -3.72 -51.77 3.24
C LYS A 132 -3.82 -52.91 2.24
N GLU A 133 -3.00 -52.90 1.20
CA GLU A 133 -3.00 -53.97 0.21
C GLU A 133 -2.55 -55.32 0.81
N ARG A 134 -1.61 -55.32 1.76
CA ARG A 134 -1.22 -56.55 2.50
C ARG A 134 -2.39 -57.05 3.35
N GLU A 135 -3.05 -56.17 4.08
CA GLU A 135 -4.23 -56.52 4.89
C GLU A 135 -5.37 -57.06 4.02
N GLU A 136 -5.63 -56.44 2.86
CA GLU A 136 -6.61 -56.91 1.89
C GLU A 136 -6.25 -58.29 1.31
N ARG A 137 -4.96 -58.52 0.97
CA ARG A 137 -4.48 -59.83 0.52
C ARG A 137 -4.62 -60.91 1.60
N MET A 138 -4.24 -60.59 2.83
CA MET A 138 -4.40 -61.50 3.97
C MET A 138 -5.87 -61.85 4.19
N LYS A 139 -6.76 -60.86 4.20
CA LYS A 139 -8.21 -61.06 4.30
C LYS A 139 -8.76 -61.91 3.16
N PHE A 140 -8.35 -61.63 1.93
CA PHE A 140 -8.77 -62.41 0.76
C PHE A 140 -8.32 -63.86 0.87
N GLU A 141 -7.09 -64.13 1.30
CA GLU A 141 -6.59 -65.49 1.50
C GLU A 141 -7.32 -66.20 2.66
N GLU A 142 -7.56 -65.50 3.77
CA GLU A 142 -8.36 -66.01 4.89
C GLU A 142 -9.79 -66.36 4.47
N GLU A 143 -10.44 -65.51 3.68
CA GLU A 143 -11.78 -65.74 3.12
C GLU A 143 -11.78 -66.94 2.18
N LYS A 144 -10.76 -67.06 1.32
CA LYS A 144 -10.59 -68.19 0.40
C LYS A 144 -10.38 -69.51 1.14
N ILE A 145 -9.55 -69.51 2.18
CA ILE A 145 -9.35 -70.67 3.08
C ILE A 145 -10.67 -71.01 3.78
N LEU A 146 -11.37 -70.01 4.32
CA LEU A 146 -12.65 -70.21 5.00
C LEU A 146 -13.70 -70.82 4.06
N LEU A 147 -13.75 -70.35 2.80
CA LEU A 147 -14.61 -70.87 1.76
C LEU A 147 -14.31 -72.34 1.48
N ALA A 148 -13.03 -72.71 1.33
CA ALA A 148 -12.60 -74.11 1.16
C ALA A 148 -13.03 -74.98 2.36
N ARG A 149 -12.83 -74.51 3.61
CA ARG A 149 -13.26 -75.21 4.84
C ARG A 149 -14.77 -75.40 4.91
N LYS A 150 -15.54 -74.38 4.49
CA LYS A 150 -17.01 -74.45 4.44
C LYS A 150 -17.46 -75.52 3.45
N HIS A 151 -16.82 -75.57 2.29
CA HIS A 151 -17.14 -76.47 1.18
C HIS A 151 -16.40 -77.82 1.21
N HIS A 152 -15.72 -78.14 2.31
CA HIS A 152 -14.92 -79.37 2.45
C HIS A 152 -15.69 -80.67 2.19
N TYR A 153 -17.01 -80.67 2.40
CA TYR A 153 -17.87 -81.82 2.12
C TYR A 153 -18.16 -82.07 0.63
N MET A 154 -17.79 -81.16 -0.27
CA MET A 154 -17.99 -81.31 -1.73
C MET A 154 -16.76 -81.88 -2.43
N MET A 155 -15.82 -82.44 -1.65
CA MET A 155 -14.64 -83.15 -2.14
C MET A 155 -14.98 -84.49 -2.75
N SER A 156 -14.14 -84.94 -3.69
CA SER A 156 -14.23 -86.30 -4.20
C SER A 156 -13.98 -87.32 -3.12
N THR A 157 -14.80 -88.36 -3.14
CA THR A 157 -14.61 -89.58 -2.37
C THR A 157 -14.17 -90.69 -3.31
N TYR A 158 -13.68 -91.80 -2.75
CA TYR A 158 -13.27 -92.95 -3.56
C TYR A 158 -14.39 -93.48 -4.46
N GLN A 159 -15.65 -93.43 -3.99
CA GLN A 159 -16.81 -93.92 -4.72
C GLN A 159 -17.46 -92.89 -5.65
N GLN A 160 -17.37 -91.59 -5.35
CA GLN A 160 -18.05 -90.54 -6.11
C GLN A 160 -17.20 -89.28 -6.21
N ASN A 161 -17.01 -88.79 -7.44
CA ASN A 161 -16.32 -87.54 -7.72
C ASN A 161 -17.09 -86.36 -7.09
N GLY A 162 -16.35 -85.43 -6.50
CA GLY A 162 -16.84 -84.21 -5.91
C GLY A 162 -17.22 -83.19 -6.98
N VAL A 163 -17.94 -82.15 -6.58
CA VAL A 163 -18.44 -81.10 -7.49
C VAL A 163 -17.28 -80.40 -8.23
N PHE A 164 -16.11 -80.32 -7.59
CA PHE A 164 -14.94 -79.64 -8.13
C PHE A 164 -14.00 -80.55 -8.96
N ALA A 165 -14.26 -81.86 -9.01
CA ALA A 165 -13.45 -82.87 -9.69
C ALA A 165 -14.10 -83.39 -10.98
N SER A 166 -14.78 -82.48 -11.68
CA SER A 166 -15.55 -82.87 -12.85
C SER A 166 -14.62 -83.20 -14.02
N PRO A 167 -14.75 -84.38 -14.66
CA PRO A 167 -13.96 -84.72 -15.84
C PRO A 167 -14.21 -83.80 -17.05
N TRP A 168 -15.32 -83.06 -17.02
CA TRP A 168 -15.79 -82.22 -18.12
C TRP A 168 -15.35 -80.77 -18.02
N PHE A 169 -14.80 -80.34 -16.88
CA PHE A 169 -14.34 -78.96 -16.67
C PHE A 169 -12.87 -78.94 -16.25
N PRO A 170 -12.10 -77.91 -16.64
CA PRO A 170 -10.71 -77.80 -16.22
C PRO A 170 -10.62 -77.71 -14.69
N ASN A 171 -9.73 -78.49 -14.08
CA ASN A 171 -9.49 -78.46 -12.64
C ASN A 171 -9.04 -77.04 -12.25
N THR A 172 -9.82 -76.38 -11.40
CA THR A 172 -9.57 -75.00 -10.96
C THR A 172 -8.54 -74.91 -9.83
N GLY A 173 -7.98 -76.05 -9.39
CA GLY A 173 -7.07 -76.16 -8.24
C GLY A 173 -7.76 -75.92 -6.89
N PHE A 174 -9.09 -75.72 -6.90
CA PHE A 174 -9.87 -75.51 -5.67
C PHE A 174 -10.01 -76.81 -4.88
N GLU A 175 -10.12 -77.95 -5.55
CA GLU A 175 -10.15 -79.26 -4.90
C GLU A 175 -8.84 -79.55 -4.15
N ASP A 176 -7.69 -79.23 -4.75
CA ASP A 176 -6.37 -79.36 -4.11
C ASP A 176 -6.27 -78.52 -2.85
N LEU A 177 -6.83 -77.30 -2.88
CA LEU A 177 -6.85 -76.40 -1.73
C LEU A 177 -7.73 -76.95 -0.60
N ILE A 178 -8.91 -77.49 -0.91
CA ILE A 178 -9.78 -78.09 0.09
C ILE A 178 -9.12 -79.31 0.74
N SER A 179 -8.38 -80.13 -0.03
CA SER A 179 -7.65 -81.28 0.50
C SER A 179 -6.56 -80.89 1.51
N GLN A 180 -5.98 -79.70 1.39
CA GLN A 180 -4.88 -79.23 2.23
C GLN A 180 -5.37 -78.60 3.56
N VAL A 181 -6.65 -78.29 3.68
CA VAL A 181 -7.21 -77.56 4.83
C VAL A 181 -8.24 -78.42 5.57
N PRO A 182 -8.24 -78.46 6.92
CA PRO A 182 -9.18 -79.29 7.68
C PRO A 182 -10.63 -78.79 7.57
N PRO A 183 -11.64 -79.68 7.65
CA PRO A 183 -13.04 -79.30 7.64
C PRO A 183 -13.37 -78.39 8.82
N LEU A 184 -14.35 -77.52 8.61
CA LEU A 184 -14.83 -76.61 9.63
C LEU A 184 -15.53 -77.39 10.76
N SER A 185 -15.10 -77.19 12.02
CA SER A 185 -15.69 -77.83 13.20
C SER A 185 -17.15 -77.39 13.42
N LYS A 186 -17.93 -78.22 14.13
CA LYS A 186 -19.32 -77.89 14.52
C LYS A 186 -19.39 -76.60 15.35
N GLU A 187 -18.42 -76.36 16.23
CA GLU A 187 -18.36 -75.15 17.06
C GLU A 187 -18.02 -73.90 16.24
N GLU A 188 -17.03 -74.01 15.34
CA GLU A 188 -16.63 -72.93 14.43
C GLU A 188 -17.79 -72.53 13.50
N ARG A 189 -18.53 -73.51 12.94
CA ARG A 189 -19.75 -73.26 12.16
C ARG A 189 -20.81 -72.50 12.95
N LYS A 190 -21.05 -72.89 14.21
CA LYS A 190 -22.01 -72.19 15.09
C LYS A 190 -21.56 -70.75 15.37
N ASN A 191 -20.26 -70.50 15.55
CA ASN A 191 -19.73 -69.17 15.82
C ASN A 191 -19.82 -68.23 14.61
N LEU A 192 -19.59 -68.72 13.39
CA LEU A 192 -19.74 -67.94 12.16
C LEU A 192 -21.18 -67.54 11.85
N MET A 193 -22.18 -68.31 12.32
CA MET A 193 -23.60 -67.98 12.19
C MET A 193 -24.10 -67.03 13.29
N LYS A 194 -23.29 -66.65 14.28
CA LYS A 194 -23.68 -65.66 15.28
C LYS A 194 -23.75 -64.28 14.62
N PRO A 195 -24.79 -63.47 14.88
CA PRO A 195 -24.88 -62.12 14.36
C PRO A 195 -23.67 -61.30 14.85
N VAL A 196 -22.95 -60.69 13.91
CA VAL A 196 -21.89 -59.72 14.24
C VAL A 196 -22.54 -58.61 15.04
N LYS A 197 -22.16 -58.47 16.31
CA LYS A 197 -22.48 -57.27 17.08
C LYS A 197 -21.77 -56.12 16.37
N SER A 198 -22.51 -55.24 15.71
CA SER A 198 -21.96 -54.00 15.18
C SER A 198 -21.49 -53.17 16.37
N GLU A 199 -20.22 -53.34 16.76
CA GLU A 199 -19.54 -52.34 17.56
C GLU A 199 -19.60 -51.06 16.73
N GLY A 200 -20.42 -50.13 17.19
CA GLY A 200 -20.72 -48.92 16.47
C GLY A 200 -19.43 -48.22 16.11
N LEU A 201 -19.30 -47.82 14.84
CA LEU A 201 -18.51 -46.66 14.50
C LEU A 201 -19.04 -45.54 15.42
N GLU A 202 -18.32 -45.27 16.51
CA GLU A 202 -18.51 -44.01 17.22
C GLU A 202 -18.24 -42.93 16.17
N LYS A 203 -19.33 -42.29 15.75
CA LYS A 203 -19.29 -41.09 14.92
C LYS A 203 -18.61 -40.03 15.77
N ASN A 204 -17.29 -40.03 15.78
CA ASN A 204 -16.49 -38.93 16.27
C ASN A 204 -16.80 -37.75 15.36
N SER A 205 -17.82 -36.98 15.74
CA SER A 205 -18.12 -35.68 15.16
C SER A 205 -16.80 -34.90 15.12
N PRO A 206 -16.43 -34.26 13.99
CA PRO A 206 -15.20 -33.51 13.92
C PRO A 206 -15.16 -32.53 15.09
N ARG A 207 -14.15 -32.66 15.95
CA ARG A 207 -13.96 -31.82 17.12
C ARG A 207 -13.90 -30.38 16.63
N GLU A 208 -14.88 -29.55 16.99
CA GLU A 208 -14.87 -28.14 16.65
C GLU A 208 -13.55 -27.55 17.13
N LEU A 209 -12.75 -27.06 16.16
CA LEU A 209 -11.47 -26.45 16.48
C LEU A 209 -11.76 -25.18 17.29
N PRO A 210 -10.96 -24.89 18.34
CA PRO A 210 -11.19 -23.73 19.16
C PRO A 210 -11.15 -22.45 18.29
N PRO A 211 -12.05 -21.48 18.55
CA PRO A 211 -12.09 -20.25 17.77
C PRO A 211 -10.75 -19.51 17.88
N LEU A 212 -10.25 -19.04 16.74
CA LEU A 212 -9.00 -18.28 16.66
C LEU A 212 -9.16 -16.99 17.48
N LYS A 213 -8.50 -16.95 18.65
CA LYS A 213 -8.61 -15.83 19.62
C LYS A 213 -8.18 -14.47 19.06
N ASN A 214 -7.44 -14.45 17.94
CA ASN A 214 -6.89 -13.25 17.33
C ASN A 214 -7.12 -13.25 15.82
N VAL A 215 -8.39 -13.25 15.37
CA VAL A 215 -8.69 -12.78 14.02
C VAL A 215 -8.43 -11.27 14.01
N ILE A 216 -7.17 -10.89 13.76
CA ILE A 216 -6.82 -9.53 13.39
C ILE A 216 -7.63 -9.29 12.12
N GLN A 217 -8.73 -8.55 12.23
CA GLN A 217 -9.47 -8.14 11.06
C GLN A 217 -8.46 -7.48 10.11
N PRO A 218 -8.33 -7.96 8.86
CA PRO A 218 -7.31 -7.46 7.96
C PRO A 218 -7.49 -5.95 7.85
N LYS A 219 -6.51 -5.20 8.35
CA LYS A 219 -6.47 -3.74 8.22
C LYS A 219 -6.65 -3.43 6.75
N GLN A 220 -7.77 -2.82 6.38
CA GLN A 220 -8.08 -2.52 4.98
C GLN A 220 -6.94 -1.68 4.41
N GLN A 221 -6.21 -2.27 3.46
CA GLN A 221 -5.06 -1.64 2.83
C GLN A 221 -5.57 -0.75 1.70
N GLY A 222 -5.40 0.56 1.83
CA GLY A 222 -5.79 1.55 0.82
C GLY A 222 -6.76 2.61 1.36
N PRO A 223 -7.25 3.52 0.50
CA PRO A 223 -8.14 4.63 0.89
C PRO A 223 -9.62 4.21 1.04
N PHE A 224 -9.91 2.90 1.10
CA PHE A 224 -11.27 2.38 1.15
C PHE A 224 -11.87 2.50 2.55
N ARG A 225 -13.16 2.88 2.61
CA ARG A 225 -13.92 3.00 3.87
C ARG A 225 -14.51 1.65 4.29
N ASP A 226 -14.77 1.50 5.59
CA ASP A 226 -15.42 0.32 6.17
C ASP A 226 -16.78 0.05 5.47
N PRO A 227 -17.05 -1.19 5.03
CA PRO A 227 -18.31 -1.60 4.40
C PRO A 227 -19.56 -1.17 5.16
N THR A 228 -19.50 -1.16 6.49
CA THR A 228 -20.64 -0.74 7.34
C THR A 228 -20.96 0.75 7.14
N ILE A 229 -19.94 1.59 7.01
CA ILE A 229 -20.08 3.04 6.74
C ILE A 229 -20.59 3.27 5.31
N CYS A 230 -20.10 2.49 4.34
CA CYS A 230 -20.58 2.56 2.95
C CYS A 230 -22.07 2.20 2.83
N CYS A 231 -22.53 1.16 3.54
CA CYS A 231 -23.94 0.79 3.56
C CYS A 231 -24.81 1.92 4.14
N VAL A 232 -24.41 2.53 5.26
CA VAL A 232 -25.16 3.64 5.87
C VAL A 232 -25.25 4.85 4.93
N LEU A 233 -24.14 5.21 4.27
CA LEU A 233 -24.12 6.29 3.28
C LEU A 233 -24.97 6.00 2.03
N ALA A 234 -25.09 4.72 1.64
CA ALA A 234 -25.92 4.31 0.52
C ALA A 234 -27.44 4.46 0.83
N TYR A 235 -27.85 4.28 2.08
CA TYR A 235 -29.24 4.39 2.50
C TYR A 235 -29.67 5.80 2.96
N ASN A 236 -28.74 6.70 3.28
CA ASN A 236 -29.04 8.09 3.67
C ASN A 236 -27.97 9.08 3.15
N PRO A 237 -28.14 9.66 1.93
CA PRO A 237 -27.15 10.54 1.33
C PRO A 237 -27.10 11.96 1.92
N THR A 238 -27.99 12.32 2.86
CA THR A 238 -28.06 13.66 3.47
C THR A 238 -27.17 13.83 4.69
N ILE A 239 -26.55 12.76 5.20
CA ILE A 239 -25.60 12.84 6.31
C ILE A 239 -24.22 13.13 5.73
N THR A 240 -23.87 14.40 5.59
CA THR A 240 -22.47 14.80 5.39
C THR A 240 -21.73 14.60 6.72
N PRO A 241 -20.73 13.70 6.81
CA PRO A 241 -19.91 13.66 8.00
C PRO A 241 -19.11 14.96 8.07
N VAL A 242 -19.34 15.75 9.12
CA VAL A 242 -18.47 16.85 9.52
C VAL A 242 -17.06 16.31 9.52
N ILE A 243 -16.21 16.87 8.65
CA ILE A 243 -14.81 16.52 8.52
C ILE A 243 -14.15 16.90 9.85
N MET A 244 -14.06 15.94 10.77
CA MET A 244 -13.17 16.02 11.92
C MET A 244 -11.75 15.96 11.38
N LEU A 245 -11.22 17.12 11.00
CA LEU A 245 -9.79 17.31 10.83
C LEU A 245 -9.12 16.88 12.14
N PRO A 246 -8.08 16.03 12.10
CA PRO A 246 -7.42 15.57 13.32
C PRO A 246 -6.82 16.79 14.02
N VAL A 247 -7.25 17.03 15.25
CA VAL A 247 -6.58 17.94 16.19
C VAL A 247 -5.17 17.37 16.39
N ILE A 248 -4.19 18.00 15.74
CA ILE A 248 -2.77 17.71 15.97
C ILE A 248 -2.44 18.21 17.37
N THR A 249 -2.53 17.33 18.36
CA THR A 249 -1.97 17.58 19.67
C THR A 249 -0.45 17.54 19.55
N HIS A 250 0.17 18.70 19.49
CA HIS A 250 1.61 18.86 19.73
C HIS A 250 1.92 18.45 21.18
N GLN A 251 2.39 17.22 21.37
CA GLN A 251 3.15 16.88 22.57
C GLN A 251 4.55 17.47 22.39
N TYR A 252 4.80 18.60 23.04
CA TYR A 252 6.14 19.06 23.35
C TYR A 252 6.63 18.28 24.58
N THR A 253 7.78 17.62 24.43
CA THR A 253 8.69 17.27 25.54
C THR A 253 9.33 18.52 26.10
#